data_AF-A0A6A7FWW8-F1
#
_entry.id   AF-A0A6A7FWW8-F1
#
_cell.length_a   1.000
_cell.length_b   1.000
_cell.length_c   1.000
_cell.angle_alpha   90.00
_cell.angle_beta   90.00
_cell.angle_gamma   90.00
#
_symmetry.space_group_name_H-M   'P 1'
#
loop_
_entity.id
_entity.type
_entity.pdbx_description
1 polymer ?
#
loop_
_entity_poly.entity_id
_entity_poly.type
_entity_poly.pdbx_seq_one_letter_code
_entity_poly.pdbx_strand_id
1 'polypeptide(L)'
;LPRFTDMNSRLQAVVLRSSLRDLLFKYSSLLSFRNLWNLQYCHHSYLARNFKKVEAQHMEYNTASNYFRMNTGIRKDTEDAPTAGIIVIGDEILKGRTQDTNSYFLVKRLHRLGVQVKKISVIGDDLSSISSEVREFSEHYTHVITAGGIGPTHDDVTYQGVADAFNDELIAHPELVAFIGNYFKTDDLRSPSMKMAHIPSCSELVYGEDKTTGYKSRFPVVRVRNVLVLPGVPRLLEKAVKLIDKRLFGDHRQLSCADLYLSLDEVSLATALNSTVTCFPGVTIGSYPQLLHSYYKTHLTMEGSDLTQVDAAKQHFLSQIGTAHEVAGYVTDPVRGAWQRLQALLRDSEPSIHNSITEALQVLQKCLQEYKPEEICVCFNGGKDCLAVLHLFYAILHEQELNSIDKKSEGRSPTQHSTEESEKNALPQHLPKLQAVYITEENAFPQLAQFVERTINRYELDCTVLPGPLKTALDTLLQQRPNIKAVIMGSRSTDPYCEKLSFFQRTDNDWPVFMRVHPLLNWDYATVWHFIRQLYLPYCTLYDRGYTSLGNASNTVQNPALQTTDRLGQPTYRPAYMLQEPKHERNGRT
;
A
#
# COMPACT_ATOMS: atom_id res chain seq x y z
N LEU A 1 -63.18 -18.50 33.57
CA LEU A 1 -63.63 -17.38 34.45
C LEU A 1 -62.39 -16.80 35.13
N PRO A 2 -62.26 -15.48 35.29
CA PRO A 2 -61.47 -14.63 34.38
C PRO A 2 -60.42 -13.70 35.04
N ARG A 3 -59.55 -13.13 34.18
CA ARG A 3 -58.84 -11.82 34.20
C ARG A 3 -57.85 -11.45 35.32
N PHE A 4 -56.64 -11.04 34.90
CA PHE A 4 -55.86 -9.80 35.21
C PHE A 4 -54.41 -10.06 34.69
N THR A 5 -53.91 -9.52 33.55
CA THR A 5 -53.20 -8.23 33.34
C THR A 5 -52.25 -7.86 34.50
N ASP A 6 -50.99 -7.45 34.37
CA ASP A 6 -50.08 -7.07 33.28
C ASP A 6 -48.65 -6.90 33.89
N MET A 7 -47.63 -6.84 33.02
CA MET A 7 -46.30 -6.22 33.17
C MET A 7 -45.27 -6.66 34.24
N ASN A 8 -44.17 -7.23 33.70
CA ASN A 8 -42.76 -6.85 33.91
C ASN A 8 -42.20 -6.70 35.34
N SER A 9 -41.29 -7.59 35.74
CA SER A 9 -39.84 -7.41 35.56
C SER A 9 -38.98 -8.22 36.56
N ARG A 10 -37.89 -8.78 36.02
CA ARG A 10 -36.55 -9.00 36.62
C ARG A 10 -36.34 -10.00 37.78
N LEU A 11 -35.41 -10.91 37.47
CA LEU A 11 -34.35 -11.46 38.32
C LEU A 11 -34.73 -12.52 39.37
N GLN A 12 -34.47 -13.78 39.01
CA GLN A 12 -33.77 -14.85 39.76
C GLN A 12 -34.11 -16.19 39.07
N ALA A 13 -33.22 -17.14 38.78
CA ALA A 13 -31.82 -17.39 39.09
C ALA A 13 -31.31 -18.36 37.99
N VAL A 14 -30.12 -18.19 37.38
CA VAL A 14 -28.83 -18.75 37.82
C VAL A 14 -28.98 -20.02 38.67
N VAL A 15 -28.27 -21.08 38.29
CA VAL A 15 -28.31 -22.46 38.84
C VAL A 15 -29.31 -23.37 38.12
N LEU A 16 -28.89 -23.91 36.98
CA LEU A 16 -29.19 -25.27 36.51
C LEU A 16 -28.27 -25.59 35.29
N ARG A 17 -26.96 -25.41 35.46
CA ARG A 17 -25.93 -25.86 34.49
C ARG A 17 -24.96 -26.89 35.09
N SER A 18 -25.35 -27.55 36.17
CA SER A 18 -24.50 -28.51 36.88
C SER A 18 -25.21 -29.80 37.33
N SER A 19 -26.33 -30.21 36.72
CA SER A 19 -27.02 -31.45 37.15
C SER A 19 -27.43 -32.44 36.05
N LEU A 20 -27.10 -32.18 34.78
CA LEU A 20 -27.36 -33.13 33.69
C LEU A 20 -26.19 -34.12 33.44
N ARG A 21 -24.96 -33.76 33.81
CA ARG A 21 -23.82 -34.71 33.82
C ARG A 21 -23.94 -35.75 34.94
N ASP A 22 -24.49 -35.37 36.09
CA ASP A 22 -24.60 -36.25 37.25
C ASP A 22 -25.82 -37.19 37.20
N LEU A 23 -26.87 -36.83 36.44
CA LEU A 23 -28.00 -37.73 36.21
C LEU A 23 -27.68 -38.84 35.19
N LEU A 24 -26.79 -38.56 34.22
CA LEU A 24 -26.34 -39.54 33.23
C LEU A 24 -25.37 -40.58 33.81
N PHE A 25 -24.74 -40.30 34.96
CA PHE A 25 -23.83 -41.22 35.63
C PHE A 25 -24.52 -42.23 36.55
N LYS A 26 -25.83 -42.09 36.81
CA LYS A 26 -26.58 -42.90 37.81
C LYS A 26 -27.56 -43.93 37.25
N TYR A 27 -27.71 -44.05 35.93
CA TYR A 27 -28.63 -45.03 35.30
C TYR A 27 -28.02 -45.77 34.09
N SER A 28 -26.72 -46.05 34.10
CA SER A 28 -26.03 -46.72 33.00
C SER A 28 -26.10 -48.25 33.01
N SER A 29 -27.03 -48.89 33.73
CA SER A 29 -27.07 -50.36 33.83
C SER A 29 -28.36 -51.06 33.36
N LEU A 30 -29.39 -50.37 32.85
CA LEU A 30 -30.66 -51.07 32.50
C LEU A 30 -31.48 -50.53 31.31
N LEU A 31 -30.87 -49.94 30.27
CA LEU A 31 -31.61 -49.54 29.06
C LEU A 31 -30.92 -50.05 27.78
N SER A 32 -31.62 -50.91 27.04
CA SER A 32 -31.12 -51.46 25.77
C SER A 32 -31.03 -50.39 24.68
N PHE A 33 -30.04 -50.55 23.80
CA PHE A 33 -29.67 -49.66 22.68
C PHE A 33 -30.85 -49.23 21.78
N ARG A 34 -31.95 -50.00 21.76
CA ARG A 34 -33.11 -49.77 20.90
C ARG A 34 -34.02 -48.63 21.38
N ASN A 35 -34.04 -48.34 22.69
CA ASN A 35 -34.90 -47.28 23.25
C ASN A 35 -34.27 -45.88 23.18
N LEU A 36 -32.95 -45.77 23.18
CA LEU A 36 -32.22 -44.50 22.99
C LEU A 36 -32.34 -43.98 21.55
N TRP A 37 -32.38 -44.88 20.58
CA TRP A 37 -32.49 -44.50 19.16
C TRP A 37 -33.86 -43.89 18.80
N ASN A 38 -34.95 -44.41 19.39
CA ASN A 38 -36.30 -43.90 19.14
C ASN A 38 -36.56 -42.52 19.80
N LEU A 39 -35.97 -42.25 20.97
CA LEU A 39 -36.08 -40.94 21.63
C LEU A 39 -35.30 -39.85 20.86
N GLN A 40 -34.15 -40.20 20.27
CA GLN A 40 -33.34 -39.27 19.49
C GLN A 40 -33.98 -38.95 18.12
N TYR A 41 -34.67 -39.93 17.50
CA TYR A 41 -35.41 -39.73 16.25
C TYR A 41 -36.68 -38.87 16.41
N CYS A 42 -37.43 -39.06 17.50
CA CYS A 42 -38.61 -38.24 17.79
C CYS A 42 -38.24 -36.77 18.11
N HIS A 43 -37.12 -36.55 18.81
CA HIS A 43 -36.66 -35.19 19.14
C HIS A 43 -36.09 -34.45 17.92
N HIS A 44 -35.41 -35.15 16.99
CA HIS A 44 -34.97 -34.58 15.71
C HIS A 44 -36.14 -34.26 14.78
N SER A 45 -37.16 -35.11 14.73
CA SER A 45 -38.33 -34.91 13.86
C SER A 45 -39.22 -33.76 14.34
N TYR A 46 -39.32 -33.54 15.66
CA TYR A 46 -40.08 -32.43 16.24
C TYR A 46 -39.34 -31.09 16.09
N LEU A 47 -38.02 -31.06 16.33
CA LEU A 47 -37.19 -29.87 16.11
C LEU A 47 -37.11 -29.48 14.63
N ALA A 48 -36.97 -30.45 13.72
CA ALA A 48 -36.91 -30.18 12.28
C ALA A 48 -38.24 -29.63 11.71
N ARG A 49 -39.39 -30.09 12.22
CA ARG A 49 -40.71 -29.56 11.81
C ARG A 49 -40.96 -28.14 12.33
N ASN A 50 -40.51 -27.83 13.54
CA ASN A 50 -40.64 -26.47 14.08
C ASN A 50 -39.60 -25.50 13.49
N PHE A 51 -38.39 -25.97 13.16
CA PHE A 51 -37.41 -25.17 12.41
C PHE A 51 -37.92 -24.81 11.02
N LYS A 52 -38.48 -25.77 10.26
CA LYS A 52 -39.04 -25.49 8.93
C LYS A 52 -40.26 -24.57 8.97
N LYS A 53 -41.07 -24.59 10.04
CA LYS A 53 -42.19 -23.65 10.23
C LYS A 53 -41.71 -22.24 10.56
N VAL A 54 -40.68 -22.11 11.39
CA VAL A 54 -40.08 -20.80 11.74
C VAL A 54 -39.30 -20.23 10.55
N GLU A 55 -38.58 -21.05 9.77
CA GLU A 55 -37.94 -20.65 8.51
C GLU A 55 -38.97 -20.23 7.45
N ALA A 56 -40.08 -20.96 7.29
CA ALA A 56 -41.13 -20.60 6.34
C ALA A 56 -41.82 -19.28 6.73
N GLN A 57 -42.09 -19.06 8.02
CA GLN A 57 -42.67 -17.81 8.51
C GLN A 57 -41.67 -16.63 8.45
N HIS A 58 -40.37 -16.86 8.70
CA HIS A 58 -39.33 -15.85 8.48
C HIS A 58 -39.11 -15.54 7.00
N MET A 59 -39.20 -16.54 6.11
CA MET A 59 -39.16 -16.34 4.66
C MET A 59 -40.35 -15.54 4.16
N GLU A 60 -41.59 -15.88 4.55
CA GLU A 60 -42.78 -15.13 4.12
C GLU A 60 -42.76 -13.68 4.63
N TYR A 61 -42.31 -13.44 5.88
CA TYR A 61 -42.20 -12.09 6.44
C TYR A 61 -41.09 -11.27 5.76
N ASN A 62 -39.94 -11.88 5.46
CA ASN A 62 -38.85 -11.22 4.73
C ASN A 62 -39.19 -11.00 3.25
N THR A 63 -39.94 -11.91 2.62
CA THR A 63 -40.36 -11.77 1.21
C THR A 63 -41.38 -10.64 1.07
N ALA A 64 -42.35 -10.54 1.98
CA ALA A 64 -43.32 -9.43 2.00
C ALA A 64 -42.68 -8.07 2.35
N SER A 65 -41.72 -8.04 3.28
CA SER A 65 -40.94 -6.84 3.63
C SER A 65 -40.02 -6.40 2.48
N ASN A 66 -39.42 -7.34 1.75
CA ASN A 66 -38.59 -7.06 0.57
C ASN A 66 -39.43 -6.59 -0.63
N TYR A 67 -40.62 -7.15 -0.83
CA TYR A 67 -41.56 -6.70 -1.88
C TYR A 67 -42.00 -5.24 -1.67
N PHE A 68 -42.21 -4.83 -0.41
CA PHE A 68 -42.53 -3.44 -0.07
C PHE A 68 -41.31 -2.49 -0.18
N ARG A 69 -40.10 -3.00 0.08
CA ARG A 69 -38.81 -2.28 -0.08
C ARG A 69 -38.41 -2.02 -1.53
N MET A 70 -38.78 -2.90 -2.47
CA MET A 70 -38.45 -2.77 -3.89
C MET A 70 -39.20 -1.61 -4.58
N ASN A 71 -40.39 -1.24 -4.10
CA ASN A 71 -41.26 -0.28 -4.79
C ASN A 71 -41.17 1.18 -4.30
N THR A 72 -40.40 1.49 -3.26
CA THR A 72 -40.41 2.84 -2.64
C THR A 72 -39.06 3.57 -2.64
N GLY A 73 -37.96 2.96 -3.09
CA GLY A 73 -36.68 3.65 -3.29
C GLY A 73 -36.03 4.29 -2.04
N ILE A 74 -36.63 4.16 -0.86
CA ILE A 74 -36.15 4.75 0.39
C ILE A 74 -35.70 3.61 1.31
N ARG A 75 -34.40 3.32 1.35
CA ARG A 75 -33.81 2.58 2.46
C ARG A 75 -33.46 3.57 3.56
N LYS A 76 -34.03 3.34 4.74
CA LYS A 76 -33.71 4.00 6.00
C LYS A 76 -32.19 3.87 6.24
N ASP A 77 -31.50 4.99 6.42
CA ASP A 77 -30.10 5.02 6.86
C ASP A 77 -29.96 4.17 8.13
N THR A 78 -29.40 2.97 8.00
CA THR A 78 -28.90 2.21 9.13
C THR A 78 -27.52 2.75 9.48
N GLU A 79 -27.20 2.85 10.77
CA GLU A 79 -25.94 3.39 11.33
C GLU A 79 -24.64 2.69 10.87
N ASP A 80 -24.72 1.70 9.96
CA ASP A 80 -23.58 0.96 9.42
C ASP A 80 -23.00 1.62 8.16
N ALA A 81 -21.67 1.60 8.03
CA ALA A 81 -20.97 2.12 6.86
C ALA A 81 -21.44 1.44 5.56
N PRO A 82 -21.59 2.18 4.44
CA PRO A 82 -22.00 1.60 3.17
C PRO A 82 -21.01 0.54 2.70
N THR A 83 -21.53 -0.52 2.08
CA THR A 83 -20.72 -1.63 1.59
C THR A 83 -20.62 -1.61 0.06
N ALA A 84 -19.53 -2.16 -0.46
CA ALA A 84 -19.34 -2.34 -1.88
C ALA A 84 -18.91 -3.77 -2.25
N GLY A 85 -19.44 -4.26 -3.37
CA GLY A 85 -18.92 -5.42 -4.08
C GLY A 85 -18.33 -5.00 -5.43
N ILE A 86 -17.16 -5.51 -5.78
CA ILE A 86 -16.50 -5.22 -7.06
C ILE A 86 -16.50 -6.49 -7.92
N ILE A 87 -16.92 -6.36 -9.18
CA ILE A 87 -16.91 -7.44 -10.17
C ILE A 87 -15.96 -7.04 -11.30
N VAL A 88 -14.83 -7.71 -11.43
CA VAL A 88 -13.90 -7.54 -12.54
C VAL A 88 -14.27 -8.55 -13.62
N ILE A 89 -14.52 -8.07 -14.84
CA ILE A 89 -15.01 -8.86 -15.96
C ILE A 89 -13.92 -8.85 -17.02
N GLY A 90 -13.34 -10.02 -17.30
CA GLY A 90 -12.26 -10.14 -18.28
C GLY A 90 -11.56 -11.49 -18.23
N ASP A 91 -11.68 -12.24 -19.31
CA ASP A 91 -11.01 -13.51 -19.56
C ASP A 91 -9.48 -13.41 -19.45
N GLU A 92 -8.90 -12.28 -19.84
CA GLU A 92 -7.47 -12.00 -19.76
C GLU A 92 -6.96 -11.87 -18.32
N ILE A 93 -7.84 -11.45 -17.39
CA ILE A 93 -7.55 -11.40 -15.96
C ILE A 93 -7.53 -12.83 -15.42
N LEU A 94 -8.54 -13.64 -15.74
CA LEU A 94 -8.59 -15.05 -15.36
C LEU A 94 -7.40 -15.87 -15.92
N LYS A 95 -6.93 -15.52 -17.12
CA LYS A 95 -5.76 -16.13 -17.76
C LYS A 95 -4.42 -15.60 -17.22
N GLY A 96 -4.44 -14.61 -16.32
CA GLY A 96 -3.23 -13.99 -15.75
C GLY A 96 -2.38 -13.22 -16.77
N ARG A 97 -2.93 -12.88 -17.95
CA ARG A 97 -2.21 -12.12 -18.98
C ARG A 97 -2.14 -10.64 -18.62
N THR A 98 -3.15 -10.15 -17.93
CA THR A 98 -3.25 -8.78 -17.46
C THR A 98 -3.37 -8.81 -15.95
N GLN A 99 -2.52 -8.05 -15.25
CA GLN A 99 -2.66 -7.85 -13.81
C GLN A 99 -3.83 -6.90 -13.55
N ASP A 100 -4.78 -7.31 -12.70
CA ASP A 100 -5.87 -6.44 -12.28
C ASP A 100 -5.35 -5.30 -11.38
N THR A 101 -5.38 -4.09 -11.91
CA THR A 101 -5.10 -2.85 -11.17
C THR A 101 -6.39 -2.09 -10.80
N ASN A 102 -7.53 -2.47 -11.39
CA ASN A 102 -8.80 -1.77 -11.23
C ASN A 102 -9.37 -2.00 -9.85
N SER A 103 -9.40 -3.26 -9.38
CA SER A 103 -9.89 -3.57 -8.04
C SER A 103 -9.05 -2.90 -6.96
N TYR A 104 -7.72 -2.90 -7.11
CA TYR A 104 -6.80 -2.21 -6.20
C TYR A 104 -7.10 -0.71 -6.11
N PHE A 105 -7.25 -0.04 -7.26
CA PHE A 105 -7.62 1.37 -7.30
C PHE A 105 -8.98 1.64 -6.63
N LEU A 106 -10.00 0.84 -6.98
CA LEU A 106 -11.36 0.98 -6.46
C LEU A 106 -11.40 0.80 -4.93
N VAL A 107 -10.77 -0.26 -4.41
CA VAL A 107 -10.69 -0.51 -2.96
C VAL A 107 -10.05 0.67 -2.24
N LYS A 108 -8.90 1.14 -2.73
CA LYS A 108 -8.20 2.29 -2.14
C LYS A 108 -9.03 3.56 -2.17
N ARG A 109 -9.79 3.81 -3.24
CA ARG A 109 -10.62 5.00 -3.37
C ARG A 109 -11.87 4.92 -2.47
N LEU A 110 -12.56 3.79 -2.47
CA LEU A 110 -13.76 3.54 -1.66
C LEU A 110 -13.46 3.56 -0.17
N HIS A 111 -12.34 2.96 0.26
CA HIS A 111 -11.90 2.99 1.65
C HIS A 111 -11.71 4.43 2.16
N ARG A 112 -11.10 5.31 1.36
CA ARG A 112 -10.96 6.75 1.68
C ARG A 112 -12.29 7.49 1.79
N LEU A 113 -13.33 6.99 1.12
CA LEU A 113 -14.69 7.54 1.16
C LEU A 113 -15.54 6.87 2.25
N GLY A 114 -14.95 6.03 3.11
CA GLY A 114 -15.67 5.32 4.17
C GLY A 114 -16.55 4.16 3.68
N VAL A 115 -16.40 3.73 2.43
CA VAL A 115 -17.14 2.59 1.86
C VAL A 115 -16.35 1.30 2.06
N GLN A 116 -16.94 0.33 2.73
CA GLN A 116 -16.30 -0.96 3.02
C GLN A 116 -16.48 -1.93 1.85
N VAL A 117 -15.41 -2.22 1.12
CA VAL A 117 -15.42 -3.30 0.12
C VAL A 117 -15.45 -4.65 0.84
N LYS A 118 -16.48 -5.46 0.58
CA LYS A 118 -16.71 -6.75 1.24
C LYS A 118 -16.33 -7.96 0.40
N LYS A 119 -16.40 -7.85 -0.93
CA LYS A 119 -16.04 -8.93 -1.85
C LYS A 119 -15.57 -8.34 -3.18
N ILE A 120 -14.54 -8.96 -3.74
CA ILE A 120 -14.10 -8.75 -5.13
C ILE A 120 -14.28 -10.10 -5.82
N SER A 121 -14.94 -10.10 -6.97
CA SER A 121 -15.11 -11.28 -7.82
C SER A 121 -14.47 -11.00 -9.18
N VAL A 122 -13.78 -11.99 -9.74
CA VAL A 122 -13.22 -11.93 -11.09
C VAL A 122 -13.90 -13.02 -11.91
N ILE A 123 -14.56 -12.64 -12.99
CA ILE A 123 -15.39 -13.54 -13.81
C ILE A 123 -15.05 -13.40 -15.30
N GLY A 124 -15.42 -14.40 -16.08
CA GLY A 124 -15.21 -14.42 -17.54
C GLY A 124 -16.25 -13.60 -18.30
N ASP A 125 -15.99 -13.40 -19.59
CA ASP A 125 -16.80 -12.61 -20.51
C ASP A 125 -18.01 -13.38 -21.06
N ASP A 126 -18.85 -13.91 -20.18
CA ASP A 126 -20.07 -14.61 -20.57
C ASP A 126 -21.32 -14.13 -19.79
N LEU A 127 -22.46 -14.18 -20.47
CA LEU A 127 -23.72 -13.64 -19.96
C LEU A 127 -24.18 -14.31 -18.66
N SER A 128 -23.98 -15.62 -18.55
CA SER A 128 -24.46 -16.37 -17.40
C SER A 128 -23.67 -15.99 -16.14
N SER A 129 -22.35 -15.94 -16.22
CA SER A 129 -21.50 -15.51 -15.11
C SER A 129 -21.80 -14.06 -14.69
N ILE A 130 -21.88 -13.14 -15.65
CA ILE A 130 -22.11 -11.73 -15.35
C ILE A 130 -23.48 -11.54 -14.70
N SER A 131 -24.53 -12.12 -15.28
CA SER A 131 -25.89 -11.94 -14.77
C SER A 131 -26.09 -12.55 -13.38
N SER A 132 -25.51 -13.73 -13.10
CA SER A 132 -25.60 -14.34 -11.77
C SER A 132 -24.84 -13.54 -10.73
N GLU A 133 -23.60 -13.12 -11.02
CA GLU A 133 -22.75 -12.40 -10.06
C GLU A 133 -23.32 -11.01 -9.76
N VAL A 134 -23.79 -10.29 -10.79
CA VAL A 134 -24.43 -8.97 -10.62
C VAL A 134 -25.68 -9.08 -9.76
N ARG A 135 -26.52 -10.12 -9.98
CA ARG A 135 -27.71 -10.35 -9.17
C ARG A 135 -27.36 -10.63 -7.71
N GLU A 136 -26.43 -11.55 -7.46
CA GLU A 136 -25.96 -11.87 -6.10
C GLU A 136 -25.41 -10.62 -5.40
N PHE A 137 -24.52 -9.87 -6.06
CA PHE A 137 -23.88 -8.69 -5.47
C PHE A 137 -24.89 -7.57 -5.19
N SER A 138 -25.85 -7.37 -6.10
CA SER A 138 -26.88 -6.33 -5.97
C SER A 138 -27.77 -6.56 -4.75
N GLU A 139 -28.02 -7.82 -4.39
CA GLU A 139 -28.81 -8.19 -3.21
C GLU A 139 -28.05 -7.97 -1.89
N HIS A 140 -26.72 -8.16 -1.88
CA HIS A 140 -25.90 -8.19 -0.67
C HIS A 140 -25.19 -6.87 -0.33
N TYR A 141 -24.93 -5.99 -1.31
CA TYR A 141 -24.10 -4.80 -1.11
C TYR A 141 -24.83 -3.49 -1.41
N THR A 142 -24.43 -2.41 -0.73
CA THR A 142 -24.99 -1.07 -0.97
C THR A 142 -24.65 -0.59 -2.38
N HIS A 143 -23.42 -0.83 -2.84
CA HIS A 143 -22.94 -0.52 -4.19
C HIS A 143 -22.34 -1.75 -4.86
N VAL A 144 -22.62 -1.94 -6.14
CA VAL A 144 -21.95 -2.92 -6.99
C VAL A 144 -21.21 -2.18 -8.08
N ILE A 145 -19.95 -2.50 -8.29
CA ILE A 145 -19.11 -1.82 -9.27
C ILE A 145 -18.54 -2.88 -10.20
N THR A 146 -18.91 -2.82 -11.48
CA THR A 146 -18.33 -3.68 -12.51
C THR A 146 -17.19 -2.95 -13.21
N ALA A 147 -16.16 -3.68 -13.62
CA ALA A 147 -15.04 -3.15 -14.39
C ALA A 147 -14.70 -4.11 -15.54
N GLY A 148 -15.04 -3.72 -16.77
CA GLY A 148 -14.77 -4.53 -17.97
C GLY A 148 -16.00 -4.87 -18.80
N GLY A 149 -15.78 -5.38 -20.01
CA GLY A 149 -16.81 -5.93 -20.92
C GLY A 149 -17.83 -4.92 -21.49
N ILE A 150 -17.46 -3.65 -21.66
CA ILE A 150 -18.36 -2.58 -22.19
C ILE A 150 -17.94 -2.01 -23.55
N GLY A 151 -16.91 -2.55 -24.17
CA GLY A 151 -16.44 -2.13 -25.48
C GLY A 151 -17.29 -2.63 -26.65
N PRO A 152 -16.77 -2.51 -27.89
CA PRO A 152 -17.50 -2.89 -29.10
C PRO A 152 -17.30 -4.35 -29.53
N THR A 153 -16.44 -5.15 -28.87
CA THR A 153 -16.11 -6.49 -29.35
C THR A 153 -17.17 -7.52 -28.93
N HIS A 154 -17.06 -8.74 -29.45
CA HIS A 154 -18.09 -9.77 -29.30
C HIS A 154 -18.25 -10.24 -27.85
N ASP A 155 -17.14 -10.31 -27.12
CA ASP A 155 -16.97 -10.62 -25.71
C ASP A 155 -17.41 -9.48 -24.76
N ASP A 156 -17.55 -8.23 -25.23
CA ASP A 156 -18.02 -7.13 -24.39
C ASP A 156 -19.54 -7.23 -24.09
N VAL A 157 -19.94 -8.08 -23.15
CA VAL A 157 -21.35 -8.40 -22.89
C VAL A 157 -21.88 -7.92 -21.53
N THR A 158 -21.17 -7.02 -20.85
CA THR A 158 -21.53 -6.55 -19.50
C THR A 158 -22.89 -5.87 -19.45
N TYR A 159 -23.23 -4.99 -20.40
CA TYR A 159 -24.56 -4.35 -20.39
C TYR A 159 -25.69 -5.37 -20.53
N GLN A 160 -25.53 -6.37 -21.40
CA GLN A 160 -26.51 -7.43 -21.55
C GLN A 160 -26.60 -8.29 -20.28
N GLY A 161 -25.46 -8.68 -19.69
CA GLY A 161 -25.46 -9.43 -18.43
C GLY A 161 -26.12 -8.67 -17.28
N VAL A 162 -25.95 -7.34 -17.21
CA VAL A 162 -26.64 -6.49 -16.23
C VAL A 162 -28.14 -6.39 -16.51
N ALA A 163 -28.56 -6.31 -17.77
CA ALA A 163 -29.98 -6.38 -18.14
C ALA A 163 -30.60 -7.72 -17.70
N ASP A 164 -29.95 -8.83 -18.03
CA ASP A 164 -30.38 -10.19 -17.70
C ASP A 164 -30.45 -10.41 -16.17
N ALA A 165 -29.53 -9.81 -15.41
CA ALA A 165 -29.54 -9.87 -13.94
C ALA A 165 -30.87 -9.35 -13.35
N PHE A 166 -31.46 -8.34 -14.00
CA PHE A 166 -32.65 -7.63 -13.53
C PHE A 166 -33.92 -7.89 -14.35
N ASN A 167 -33.87 -8.82 -15.31
CA ASN A 167 -34.93 -9.08 -16.28
C ASN A 167 -35.35 -7.79 -17.02
N ASP A 168 -34.37 -7.01 -17.46
CA ASP A 168 -34.53 -5.79 -18.24
C ASP A 168 -34.14 -6.04 -19.71
N GLU A 169 -34.50 -5.13 -20.61
CA GLU A 169 -34.14 -5.16 -22.03
C GLU A 169 -33.08 -4.12 -22.36
N LEU A 170 -32.21 -4.41 -23.34
CA LEU A 170 -31.31 -3.40 -23.88
C LEU A 170 -32.04 -2.49 -24.86
N ILE A 171 -31.87 -1.18 -24.68
CA ILE A 171 -32.36 -0.16 -25.61
C ILE A 171 -31.20 0.65 -26.16
N ALA A 172 -31.31 1.09 -27.41
CA ALA A 172 -30.39 2.08 -27.98
C ALA A 172 -30.68 3.44 -27.33
N HIS A 173 -29.88 3.83 -26.33
CA HIS A 173 -30.15 5.05 -25.57
C HIS A 173 -29.87 6.29 -26.42
N PRO A 174 -30.85 7.21 -26.62
CA PRO A 174 -30.73 8.31 -27.60
C PRO A 174 -29.48 9.19 -27.41
N GLU A 175 -29.14 9.54 -26.17
CA GLU A 175 -27.92 10.34 -25.89
C GLU A 175 -26.63 9.60 -26.25
N LEU A 176 -26.55 8.29 -25.95
CA LEU A 176 -25.36 7.51 -26.23
C LEU A 176 -25.22 7.24 -27.72
N VAL A 177 -26.34 6.97 -28.43
CA VAL A 177 -26.37 6.86 -29.89
C VAL A 177 -25.85 8.14 -30.53
N ALA A 178 -26.31 9.31 -30.08
CA ALA A 178 -25.82 10.59 -30.58
C ALA A 178 -24.32 10.80 -30.29
N PHE A 179 -23.86 10.47 -29.08
CA PHE A 179 -22.45 10.60 -28.71
C PHE A 179 -21.54 9.66 -29.52
N ILE A 180 -21.86 8.36 -29.53
CA ILE A 180 -21.09 7.31 -30.20
C ILE A 180 -21.12 7.51 -31.71
N GLY A 181 -22.29 7.83 -32.28
CA GLY A 181 -22.42 8.11 -33.71
C GLY A 181 -21.58 9.31 -34.15
N ASN A 182 -21.52 10.37 -33.34
CA ASN A 182 -20.65 11.51 -33.59
C ASN A 182 -19.16 11.18 -33.48
N TYR A 183 -18.79 10.30 -32.56
CA TYR A 183 -17.40 9.91 -32.33
C TYR A 183 -16.87 8.95 -33.40
N PHE A 184 -17.63 7.89 -33.72
CA PHE A 184 -17.26 6.87 -34.71
C PHE A 184 -17.74 7.15 -36.13
N LYS A 185 -18.47 8.26 -36.35
CA LYS A 185 -19.01 8.68 -37.65
C LYS A 185 -19.90 7.61 -38.30
N THR A 186 -20.83 7.07 -37.52
CA THR A 186 -21.79 6.04 -37.96
C THR A 186 -23.18 6.33 -37.40
N ASP A 187 -24.21 6.03 -38.17
CA ASP A 187 -25.63 6.07 -37.78
C ASP A 187 -26.27 4.67 -37.77
N ASP A 188 -25.58 3.64 -38.26
CA ASP A 188 -26.04 2.25 -38.20
C ASP A 188 -25.99 1.72 -36.76
N LEU A 189 -27.17 1.55 -36.16
CA LEU A 189 -27.35 0.97 -34.82
C LEU A 189 -26.82 -0.45 -34.69
N ARG A 190 -26.63 -1.18 -35.80
CA ARG A 190 -26.08 -2.55 -35.82
C ARG A 190 -24.57 -2.57 -35.90
N SER A 191 -23.91 -1.41 -36.05
CA SER A 191 -22.46 -1.33 -36.09
C SER A 191 -21.85 -1.78 -34.75
N PRO A 192 -20.66 -2.42 -34.74
CA PRO A 192 -20.01 -2.84 -33.50
C PRO A 192 -19.83 -1.71 -32.48
N SER A 193 -19.52 -0.50 -32.95
CA SER A 193 -19.38 0.68 -32.09
C SER A 193 -20.66 1.06 -31.36
N MET A 194 -21.83 0.88 -32.00
CA MET A 194 -23.13 1.19 -31.40
C MET A 194 -23.55 0.20 -30.31
N LYS A 195 -22.86 -0.93 -30.15
CA LYS A 195 -23.05 -1.83 -29.00
C LYS A 195 -22.90 -1.09 -27.67
N MET A 196 -21.97 -0.15 -27.59
CA MET A 196 -21.75 0.70 -26.40
C MET A 196 -22.90 1.68 -26.12
N ALA A 197 -23.83 1.88 -27.07
CA ALA A 197 -25.03 2.71 -26.90
C ALA A 197 -26.25 1.91 -26.44
N HIS A 198 -26.17 0.57 -26.49
CA HIS A 198 -27.22 -0.33 -26.06
C HIS A 198 -27.04 -0.64 -24.58
N ILE A 199 -27.90 -0.05 -23.75
CA ILE A 199 -27.84 -0.16 -22.29
C ILE A 199 -29.19 -0.62 -21.75
N PRO A 200 -29.26 -1.17 -20.52
CA PRO A 200 -30.52 -1.59 -19.91
C PRO A 200 -31.53 -0.43 -19.86
N SER A 201 -32.80 -0.69 -20.14
CA SER A 201 -33.83 0.34 -20.28
C SER A 201 -34.01 1.21 -19.03
N CYS A 202 -33.78 0.65 -17.84
CA CYS A 202 -33.89 1.38 -16.57
C CYS A 202 -32.59 2.11 -16.14
N SER A 203 -31.65 2.30 -17.06
CA SER A 203 -30.36 2.95 -16.77
C SER A 203 -30.49 4.43 -16.44
N GLU A 204 -29.72 4.88 -15.45
CA GLU A 204 -29.38 6.28 -15.19
C GLU A 204 -28.01 6.60 -15.78
N LEU A 205 -27.90 7.69 -16.55
CA LEU A 205 -26.61 8.20 -17.03
C LEU A 205 -25.99 9.16 -16.01
N VAL A 206 -24.89 8.73 -15.39
CA VAL A 206 -24.17 9.51 -14.39
C VAL A 206 -22.97 10.23 -15.03
N TYR A 207 -23.11 11.53 -15.23
CA TYR A 207 -22.02 12.38 -15.71
C TYR A 207 -21.16 12.87 -14.56
N GLY A 208 -19.84 12.67 -14.71
CA GLY A 208 -18.84 13.19 -13.79
C GLY A 208 -18.49 14.65 -14.07
N GLU A 209 -18.25 15.41 -13.00
CA GLU A 209 -17.91 16.83 -13.06
C GLU A 209 -16.77 17.13 -12.09
N ASP A 210 -15.71 17.73 -12.61
CA ASP A 210 -14.65 18.32 -11.80
C ASP A 210 -15.09 19.72 -11.39
N LYS A 211 -15.45 19.88 -10.12
CA LYS A 211 -15.90 21.17 -9.58
C LYS A 211 -14.80 22.23 -9.50
N THR A 212 -13.53 21.82 -9.52
CA THR A 212 -12.39 22.73 -9.45
C THR A 212 -12.10 23.34 -10.82
N THR A 213 -12.14 22.51 -11.87
CA THR A 213 -11.85 22.96 -13.24
C THR A 213 -13.09 23.30 -14.06
N GLY A 214 -14.28 22.92 -13.57
CA GLY A 214 -15.54 22.99 -14.32
C GLY A 214 -15.64 21.95 -15.45
N TYR A 215 -14.67 21.04 -15.58
CA TYR A 215 -14.67 20.01 -16.63
C TYR A 215 -15.82 19.02 -16.42
N LYS A 216 -16.65 18.84 -17.44
CA LYS A 216 -17.72 17.84 -17.48
C LYS A 216 -17.33 16.68 -18.38
N SER A 217 -17.44 15.46 -17.88
CA SER A 217 -17.23 14.26 -18.69
C SER A 217 -18.24 14.22 -19.82
N ARG A 218 -17.76 13.91 -21.04
CA ARG A 218 -18.63 13.74 -22.21
C ARG A 218 -19.21 12.34 -22.31
N PHE A 219 -18.62 11.37 -21.61
CA PHE A 219 -19.11 9.99 -21.54
C PHE A 219 -19.60 9.71 -20.12
N PRO A 220 -20.85 9.24 -19.94
CA PRO A 220 -21.41 8.95 -18.63
C PRO A 220 -20.96 7.58 -18.11
N VAL A 221 -21.05 7.39 -16.79
CA VAL A 221 -21.11 6.07 -16.19
C VAL A 221 -22.56 5.62 -16.20
N VAL A 222 -22.81 4.42 -16.69
CA VAL A 222 -24.16 3.83 -16.71
C VAL A 222 -24.42 3.20 -15.36
N ARG A 223 -25.55 3.56 -14.74
CA ARG A 223 -25.99 3.01 -13.47
C ARG A 223 -27.32 2.30 -13.64
N VAL A 224 -27.41 1.07 -13.14
CA VAL A 224 -28.64 0.29 -13.11
C VAL A 224 -28.90 -0.12 -11.67
N ARG A 225 -29.94 0.44 -11.04
CA ARG A 225 -30.20 0.28 -9.59
C ARG A 225 -28.96 0.67 -8.76
N ASN A 226 -28.36 -0.26 -8.02
CA ASN A 226 -27.13 -0.07 -7.25
C ASN A 226 -25.85 -0.51 -7.99
N VAL A 227 -25.95 -0.87 -9.28
CA VAL A 227 -24.82 -1.34 -10.10
C VAL A 227 -24.27 -0.19 -10.94
N LEU A 228 -22.98 0.08 -10.81
CA LEU A 228 -22.22 1.01 -11.63
C LEU A 228 -21.40 0.22 -12.66
N VAL A 229 -21.53 0.60 -13.94
CA VAL A 229 -20.88 -0.09 -15.04
C VAL A 229 -19.73 0.74 -15.59
N LEU A 230 -18.49 0.31 -15.32
CA LEU A 230 -17.25 1.02 -15.66
C LEU A 230 -16.41 0.28 -16.72
N PRO A 231 -15.60 1.01 -17.50
CA PRO A 231 -14.68 0.42 -18.47
C PRO A 231 -13.59 -0.43 -17.81
N GLY A 232 -13.12 -1.46 -18.53
CA GLY A 232 -11.98 -2.27 -18.09
C GLY A 232 -10.63 -1.56 -18.20
N VAL A 233 -10.50 -0.55 -19.08
CA VAL A 233 -9.25 0.20 -19.26
C VAL A 233 -8.95 1.05 -18.01
N PRO A 234 -7.84 0.81 -17.29
CA PRO A 234 -7.62 1.42 -15.97
C PRO A 234 -7.66 2.94 -15.97
N ARG A 235 -7.01 3.59 -16.95
CA ARG A 235 -7.00 5.05 -17.06
C ARG A 235 -8.40 5.65 -17.23
N LEU A 236 -9.30 4.96 -17.93
CA LEU A 236 -10.68 5.42 -18.14
C LEU A 236 -11.51 5.22 -16.87
N LEU A 237 -11.38 4.05 -16.23
CA LEU A 237 -12.05 3.75 -14.97
C LEU A 237 -11.64 4.75 -13.88
N GLU A 238 -10.34 4.95 -13.69
CA GLU A 238 -9.81 5.88 -12.70
C GLU A 238 -10.34 7.29 -12.91
N LYS A 239 -10.33 7.76 -14.17
CA LYS A 239 -10.84 9.09 -14.52
C LYS A 239 -12.34 9.19 -14.24
N ALA A 240 -13.13 8.19 -14.61
CA ALA A 240 -14.56 8.18 -14.38
C ALA A 240 -14.89 8.23 -12.88
N VAL A 241 -14.28 7.34 -12.09
CA VAL A 241 -14.50 7.25 -10.63
C VAL A 241 -14.13 8.57 -9.94
N LYS A 242 -12.97 9.16 -10.26
CA LYS A 242 -12.52 10.44 -9.67
C LYS A 242 -13.51 11.59 -9.91
N LEU A 243 -14.29 11.54 -11.00
CA LEU A 243 -15.24 12.60 -11.36
C LEU A 243 -16.66 12.38 -10.79
N ILE A 244 -17.00 11.17 -10.35
CA ILE A 244 -18.34 10.81 -9.87
C ILE A 244 -18.37 10.45 -8.39
N ASP A 245 -17.23 10.20 -7.76
CA ASP A 245 -17.16 9.56 -6.45
C ASP A 245 -17.89 10.31 -5.33
N LYS A 246 -17.66 11.62 -5.16
CA LYS A 246 -18.35 12.43 -4.15
C LYS A 246 -19.86 12.46 -4.34
N ARG A 247 -20.32 12.34 -5.59
CA ARG A 247 -21.76 12.33 -5.94
C ARG A 247 -22.39 10.97 -5.63
N LEU A 248 -21.65 9.88 -5.81
CA LEU A 248 -22.20 8.52 -5.73
C LEU A 248 -21.99 7.85 -4.37
N PHE A 249 -20.89 8.17 -3.71
CA PHE A 249 -20.47 7.54 -2.45
C PHE A 249 -20.45 8.52 -1.28
N GLY A 250 -20.90 9.77 -1.46
CA GLY A 250 -20.92 10.79 -0.41
C GLY A 250 -19.54 11.14 0.18
N ASP A 251 -19.54 12.02 1.19
CA ASP A 251 -18.43 12.18 2.15
C ASP A 251 -18.80 11.38 3.42
N HIS A 252 -18.87 10.05 3.33
CA HIS A 252 -19.04 9.27 4.55
C HIS A 252 -17.79 9.42 5.44
N ARG A 253 -17.98 9.27 6.77
CA ARG A 253 -16.92 9.46 7.77
C ARG A 253 -15.65 8.73 7.35
N GLN A 254 -14.59 9.50 7.17
CA GLN A 254 -13.25 8.97 6.95
C GLN A 254 -12.91 8.02 8.12
N LEU A 255 -12.51 6.80 7.81
CA LEU A 255 -12.07 5.85 8.82
C LEU A 255 -10.85 6.42 9.55
N SER A 256 -10.89 6.39 10.87
CA SER A 256 -9.74 6.72 11.70
C SER A 256 -8.78 5.54 11.65
N CYS A 257 -7.53 5.81 11.31
CA CYS A 257 -6.49 4.80 11.12
C CYS A 257 -5.31 5.10 12.04
N ALA A 258 -4.74 4.07 12.64
CA ALA A 258 -3.47 4.14 13.36
C ALA A 258 -2.53 3.05 12.86
N ASP A 259 -1.31 3.44 12.51
CA ASP A 259 -0.23 2.54 12.13
C ASP A 259 0.76 2.37 13.29
N LEU A 260 1.19 1.13 13.52
CA LEU A 260 2.23 0.78 14.49
C LEU A 260 3.30 -0.05 13.80
N TYR A 261 4.55 0.39 13.91
CA TYR A 261 5.72 -0.34 13.43
C TYR A 261 6.44 -0.93 14.63
N LEU A 262 6.50 -2.25 14.74
CA LEU A 262 6.94 -2.93 15.96
C LEU A 262 8.21 -3.74 15.74
N SER A 263 9.12 -3.69 16.70
CA SER A 263 10.38 -4.47 16.71
C SER A 263 10.19 -5.98 17.00
N LEU A 264 8.98 -6.39 17.40
CA LEU A 264 8.62 -7.77 17.72
C LEU A 264 7.99 -8.49 16.53
N ASP A 265 8.20 -9.80 16.43
CA ASP A 265 7.51 -10.68 15.48
C ASP A 265 6.05 -10.92 15.88
N GLU A 266 5.24 -11.31 14.90
CA GLU A 266 3.80 -11.51 15.07
C GLU A 266 3.44 -12.54 16.16
N VAL A 267 4.22 -13.62 16.30
CA VAL A 267 3.96 -14.65 17.32
C VAL A 267 4.08 -14.06 18.72
N SER A 268 5.09 -13.22 18.94
CA SER A 268 5.30 -12.53 20.22
C SER A 268 4.17 -11.53 20.54
N LEU A 269 3.45 -11.03 19.52
CA LEU A 269 2.37 -10.06 19.65
C LEU A 269 0.98 -10.70 19.80
N ALA A 270 0.83 -11.97 19.43
CA ALA A 270 -0.47 -12.64 19.29
C ALA A 270 -1.36 -12.53 20.54
N THR A 271 -0.80 -12.71 21.74
CA THR A 271 -1.56 -12.60 23.00
C THR A 271 -2.13 -11.20 23.19
N ALA A 272 -1.33 -10.16 22.93
CA ALA A 272 -1.75 -8.77 23.09
C ALA A 272 -2.77 -8.36 22.01
N LEU A 273 -2.57 -8.82 20.77
CA LEU A 273 -3.52 -8.64 19.68
C LEU A 273 -4.89 -9.23 20.03
N ASN A 274 -4.93 -10.50 20.45
CA ASN A 274 -6.18 -11.19 20.81
C ASN A 274 -6.93 -10.50 21.95
N SER A 275 -6.19 -10.02 22.97
CA SER A 275 -6.78 -9.21 24.05
C SER A 275 -7.39 -7.91 23.52
N THR A 276 -6.65 -7.19 22.66
CA THR A 276 -7.09 -5.90 22.12
C THR A 276 -8.33 -6.06 21.24
N VAL A 277 -8.37 -7.05 20.35
CA VAL A 277 -9.56 -7.36 19.52
C VAL A 277 -10.78 -7.67 20.39
N THR A 278 -10.59 -8.39 21.50
CA THR A 278 -11.68 -8.72 22.43
C THR A 278 -12.24 -7.47 23.13
N CYS A 279 -11.37 -6.53 23.51
CA CYS A 279 -11.77 -5.30 24.20
C CYS A 279 -12.35 -4.23 23.27
N PHE A 280 -11.96 -4.23 21.99
CA PHE A 280 -12.33 -3.19 21.02
C PHE A 280 -12.94 -3.79 19.74
N PRO A 281 -14.12 -4.43 19.80
CA PRO A 281 -14.74 -5.11 18.65
C PRO A 281 -15.12 -4.17 17.50
N GLY A 282 -15.20 -2.86 17.73
CA GLY A 282 -15.43 -1.83 16.71
C GLY A 282 -14.17 -1.39 15.95
N VAL A 283 -12.99 -1.87 16.33
CA VAL A 283 -11.71 -1.55 15.70
C VAL A 283 -11.21 -2.80 14.97
N THR A 284 -11.01 -2.67 13.66
CA THR A 284 -10.37 -3.71 12.84
C THR A 284 -8.86 -3.61 13.02
N ILE A 285 -8.22 -4.71 13.38
CA ILE A 285 -6.76 -4.76 13.58
C ILE A 285 -6.15 -5.69 12.54
N GLY A 286 -5.26 -5.15 11.70
CA GLY A 286 -4.44 -5.89 10.75
C GLY A 286 -3.04 -6.12 11.31
N SER A 287 -2.45 -7.29 11.01
CA SER A 287 -1.08 -7.64 11.37
C SER A 287 -0.32 -8.12 10.13
N TYR A 288 0.82 -7.47 9.86
CA TYR A 288 1.62 -7.68 8.66
C TYR A 288 3.08 -7.93 9.04
N PRO A 289 3.51 -9.20 9.15
CA PRO A 289 4.90 -9.54 9.44
C PRO A 289 5.83 -9.15 8.28
N GLN A 290 7.02 -8.68 8.61
CA GLN A 290 8.07 -8.30 7.66
C GLN A 290 9.32 -9.12 7.91
N LEU A 291 9.71 -9.92 6.91
CA LEU A 291 10.83 -10.85 7.03
C LEU A 291 12.20 -10.18 6.85
N LEU A 292 12.28 -9.10 6.07
CA LEU A 292 13.54 -8.51 5.60
C LEU A 292 13.59 -6.99 5.81
N HIS A 293 13.00 -6.50 6.90
CA HIS A 293 12.95 -5.08 7.20
C HIS A 293 13.90 -4.70 8.35
N SER A 294 14.69 -3.65 8.16
CA SER A 294 15.82 -3.30 9.04
C SER A 294 15.43 -2.52 10.31
N TYR A 295 14.15 -2.23 10.51
CA TYR A 295 13.66 -1.32 11.55
C TYR A 295 12.54 -1.94 12.38
N TYR A 296 11.57 -2.58 11.73
CA TYR A 296 10.45 -3.23 12.38
C TYR A 296 10.26 -4.65 11.82
N LYS A 297 9.67 -5.54 12.60
CA LYS A 297 9.35 -6.92 12.23
C LYS A 297 7.86 -7.13 11.97
N THR A 298 7.00 -6.30 12.54
CA THR A 298 5.56 -6.37 12.33
C THR A 298 4.99 -4.97 12.16
N HIS A 299 4.21 -4.75 11.11
CA HIS A 299 3.39 -3.55 10.95
C HIS A 299 1.96 -3.92 11.34
N LEU A 300 1.40 -3.18 12.28
CA LEU A 300 -0.02 -3.29 12.62
C LEU A 300 -0.78 -2.08 12.09
N THR A 301 -1.98 -2.34 11.60
CA THR A 301 -2.95 -1.31 11.29
C THR A 301 -4.13 -1.45 12.23
N MET A 302 -4.66 -0.33 12.70
CA MET A 302 -5.90 -0.28 13.48
C MET A 302 -6.83 0.70 12.79
N GLU A 303 -8.04 0.27 12.47
CA GLU A 303 -9.01 1.06 11.71
C GLU A 303 -10.39 1.01 12.36
N GLY A 304 -11.05 2.15 12.47
CA GLY A 304 -12.38 2.25 13.07
C GLY A 304 -13.12 3.53 12.67
N SER A 305 -14.41 3.56 12.96
CA SER A 305 -15.28 4.72 12.68
C SER A 305 -15.14 5.87 13.69
N ASP A 306 -14.47 5.63 14.81
CA ASP A 306 -14.25 6.60 15.91
C ASP A 306 -12.77 6.64 16.30
N LEU A 307 -12.14 7.80 16.13
CA LEU A 307 -10.74 8.05 16.48
C LEU A 307 -10.45 7.73 17.95
N THR A 308 -11.39 8.05 18.84
CA THR A 308 -11.22 7.84 20.29
C THR A 308 -11.10 6.35 20.61
N GLN A 309 -11.86 5.49 19.92
CA GLN A 309 -11.77 4.04 20.09
C GLN A 309 -10.48 3.47 19.49
N VAL A 310 -10.06 3.98 18.32
CA VAL A 310 -8.80 3.57 17.69
C VAL A 310 -7.61 3.94 18.58
N ASP A 311 -7.58 5.15 19.11
CA ASP A 311 -6.54 5.60 20.04
C ASP A 311 -6.55 4.79 21.34
N ALA A 312 -7.73 4.52 21.91
CA ALA A 312 -7.86 3.68 23.10
C ALA A 312 -7.37 2.24 22.85
N ALA A 313 -7.68 1.65 21.69
CA ALA A 313 -7.19 0.34 21.29
C ALA A 313 -5.66 0.32 21.12
N LYS A 314 -5.10 1.35 20.48
CA LYS A 314 -3.64 1.54 20.36
C LYS A 314 -2.98 1.61 21.73
N GLN A 315 -3.48 2.43 22.63
CA GLN A 315 -2.91 2.57 23.98
C GLN A 315 -3.03 1.28 24.80
N HIS A 316 -4.17 0.59 24.72
CA HIS A 316 -4.35 -0.71 25.36
C HIS A 316 -3.31 -1.73 24.86
N PHE A 317 -3.16 -1.86 23.54
CA PHE A 317 -2.19 -2.76 22.95
C PHE A 317 -0.75 -2.44 23.38
N LEU A 318 -0.35 -1.17 23.31
CA LEU A 318 0.98 -0.73 23.72
C LEU A 318 1.25 -0.94 25.22
N SER A 319 0.22 -0.86 26.07
CA SER A 319 0.37 -1.15 27.50
C SER A 319 0.70 -2.62 27.80
N GLN A 320 0.33 -3.54 26.90
CA GLN A 320 0.57 -4.98 27.07
C GLN A 320 1.95 -5.41 26.59
N ILE A 321 2.43 -4.81 25.50
CA ILE A 321 3.75 -5.14 24.94
C ILE A 321 4.87 -4.24 25.46
N GLY A 322 4.54 -3.02 25.91
CA GLY A 322 5.49 -1.98 26.26
C GLY A 322 5.79 -1.04 25.08
N THR A 323 5.77 0.27 25.33
CA THR A 323 5.96 1.31 24.30
C THR A 323 7.34 1.28 23.64
N ALA A 324 8.35 0.75 24.32
CA ALA A 324 9.71 0.60 23.79
C ALA A 324 9.79 -0.30 22.54
N HIS A 325 8.76 -1.10 22.26
CA HIS A 325 8.71 -1.95 21.08
C HIS A 325 8.16 -1.24 19.83
N GLU A 326 7.47 -0.10 19.99
CA GLU A 326 7.05 0.75 18.87
C GLU A 326 8.25 1.54 18.34
N VAL A 327 8.48 1.44 17.04
CA VAL A 327 9.43 2.27 16.30
C VAL A 327 8.76 3.62 16.06
N ALA A 328 8.78 4.45 17.10
CA ALA A 328 8.12 5.74 17.09
C ALA A 328 8.66 6.64 15.97
N GLY A 329 7.76 7.24 15.19
CA GLY A 329 8.13 8.12 14.09
C GLY A 329 8.76 7.41 12.89
N TYR A 330 8.62 6.08 12.79
CA TYR A 330 9.08 5.32 11.62
C TYR A 330 8.50 5.92 10.33
N VAL A 331 9.36 6.08 9.32
CA VAL A 331 8.96 6.70 8.07
C VAL A 331 8.89 5.69 6.93
N THR A 332 7.69 5.52 6.37
CA THR A 332 7.41 4.57 5.28
C THR A 332 8.03 4.96 3.96
N ASP A 333 8.09 6.26 3.68
CA ASP A 333 8.74 6.83 2.50
C ASP A 333 9.86 7.79 2.96
N PRO A 334 11.11 7.30 3.08
CA PRO A 334 12.25 8.09 3.53
C PRO A 334 12.61 9.23 2.57
N VAL A 335 12.21 9.10 1.31
CA VAL A 335 12.66 9.94 0.19
C VAL A 335 11.72 11.12 -0.02
N ARG A 336 10.42 10.93 0.20
CA ARG A 336 9.46 12.04 0.18
C ARG A 336 9.75 13.05 1.29
N GLY A 337 9.99 14.31 0.92
CA GLY A 337 10.36 15.36 1.87
C GLY A 337 11.75 15.19 2.48
N ALA A 338 12.68 14.53 1.75
CA ALA A 338 14.04 14.28 2.21
C ALA A 338 14.74 15.54 2.73
N TRP A 339 14.59 16.68 2.03
CA TRP A 339 15.20 17.93 2.45
C TRP A 339 14.70 18.45 3.80
N GLN A 340 13.38 18.48 4.01
CA GLN A 340 12.79 18.96 5.26
C GLN A 340 13.23 18.10 6.45
N ARG A 341 13.39 16.78 6.23
CA ARG A 341 13.89 15.86 7.27
C ARG A 341 15.37 16.02 7.52
N LEU A 342 16.16 16.25 6.48
CA LEU A 342 17.57 16.57 6.61
C LEU A 342 17.76 17.85 7.43
N GLN A 343 16.95 18.88 7.19
CA GLN A 343 16.94 20.10 8.00
C GLN A 343 16.53 19.85 9.45
N ALA A 344 15.54 18.98 9.69
CA ALA A 344 15.16 18.59 11.05
C ALA A 344 16.32 17.88 11.76
N LEU A 345 16.95 16.90 11.10
CA LEU A 345 18.13 16.23 11.62
C LEU A 345 19.23 17.23 11.97
N LEU A 346 19.55 18.18 11.08
CA LEU A 346 20.57 19.20 11.34
C LEU A 346 20.26 20.07 12.57
N ARG A 347 19.00 20.44 12.79
CA ARG A 347 18.59 21.22 13.96
C ARG A 347 18.73 20.44 15.27
N ASP A 348 18.43 19.14 15.22
CA ASP A 348 18.36 18.29 16.40
C ASP A 348 19.68 17.52 16.68
N SER A 349 20.68 17.64 15.79
CA SER A 349 21.96 16.95 15.89
C SER A 349 22.97 17.65 16.81
N GLU A 350 23.79 16.85 17.48
CA GLU A 350 24.98 17.31 18.20
C GLU A 350 25.98 18.03 17.26
N PRO A 351 26.83 18.95 17.77
CA PRO A 351 27.69 19.80 16.92
C PRO A 351 28.61 19.04 15.96
N SER A 352 29.16 17.89 16.36
CA SER A 352 30.06 17.09 15.50
C SER A 352 29.35 16.51 14.28
N ILE A 353 28.12 16.02 14.47
CA ILE A 353 27.28 15.45 13.41
C ILE A 353 26.76 16.57 12.53
N HIS A 354 26.29 17.67 13.14
CA HIS A 354 25.87 18.88 12.43
C HIS A 354 26.96 19.39 11.48
N ASN A 355 28.19 19.51 11.98
CA ASN A 355 29.33 19.98 11.18
C ASN A 355 29.66 19.03 10.04
N SER A 356 29.67 17.72 10.29
CA SER A 356 29.91 16.69 9.28
C SER A 356 28.88 16.73 8.15
N ILE A 357 27.59 16.82 8.48
CA ILE A 357 26.51 16.91 7.49
C ILE A 357 26.60 18.23 6.71
N THR A 358 26.86 19.34 7.41
CA THR A 358 26.98 20.67 6.79
C THR A 358 28.15 20.73 5.81
N GLU A 359 29.31 20.17 6.15
CA GLU A 359 30.47 20.09 5.25
C GLU A 359 30.15 19.27 4.00
N ALA A 360 29.51 18.11 4.16
CA ALA A 360 29.09 17.28 3.03
C ALA A 360 28.11 18.03 2.10
N LEU A 361 27.17 18.77 2.67
CA LEU A 361 26.25 19.62 1.91
C LEU A 361 26.97 20.74 1.16
N GLN A 362 27.94 21.41 1.78
CA GLN A 362 28.75 22.45 1.13
C GLN A 362 29.55 21.88 -0.05
N VAL A 363 30.13 20.70 0.10
CA VAL A 363 30.84 20.00 -0.98
C VAL A 363 29.90 19.67 -2.15
N LEU A 364 28.72 19.11 -1.86
CA LEU A 364 27.73 18.78 -2.89
C LEU A 364 27.18 20.03 -3.58
N GLN A 365 26.91 21.10 -2.84
CA GLN A 365 26.46 22.38 -3.40
C GLN A 365 27.54 23.00 -4.30
N LYS A 366 28.81 22.95 -3.88
CA LYS A 366 29.93 23.37 -4.74
C LYS A 366 30.02 22.55 -6.02
N CYS A 367 29.80 21.24 -5.95
CA CYS A 367 29.73 20.38 -7.14
C CYS A 367 28.64 20.85 -8.11
N LEU A 368 27.44 21.16 -7.61
CA LEU A 368 26.32 21.70 -8.41
C LEU A 368 26.56 23.12 -8.95
N GLN A 369 27.50 23.87 -8.38
CA GLN A 369 27.92 25.17 -8.92
C GLN A 369 28.90 24.99 -10.09
N GLU A 370 29.73 23.93 -10.07
CA GLU A 370 30.74 23.66 -11.10
C GLU A 370 30.23 22.82 -12.26
N TYR A 371 29.24 21.94 -12.03
CA TYR A 371 28.72 20.98 -13.00
C TYR A 371 27.19 20.99 -13.03
N LYS A 372 26.61 20.79 -14.21
CA LYS A 372 25.16 20.63 -14.35
C LYS A 372 24.71 19.26 -13.82
N PRO A 373 23.45 19.10 -13.38
CA PRO A 373 22.94 17.80 -12.92
C PRO A 373 23.16 16.65 -13.92
N GLU A 374 23.05 16.92 -15.23
CA GLU A 374 23.27 15.92 -16.28
C GLU A 374 24.75 15.56 -16.48
N GLU A 375 25.68 16.32 -15.90
CA GLU A 375 27.14 16.09 -15.96
C GLU A 375 27.65 15.35 -14.71
N ILE A 376 26.79 15.12 -13.73
CA ILE A 376 27.12 14.50 -12.44
C ILE A 376 26.54 13.08 -12.39
N CYS A 377 27.34 12.13 -11.93
CA CYS A 377 26.92 10.75 -11.68
C CYS A 377 27.26 10.32 -10.24
N VAL A 378 26.36 9.61 -9.58
CA VAL A 378 26.61 9.03 -8.24
C VAL A 378 27.08 7.59 -8.37
N CYS A 379 28.21 7.24 -7.77
CA CYS A 379 28.66 5.86 -7.67
C CYS A 379 27.95 5.18 -6.48
N PHE A 380 26.99 4.29 -6.76
CA PHE A 380 26.18 3.63 -5.74
C PHE A 380 26.38 2.12 -5.78
N ASN A 381 27.01 1.56 -4.75
CA ASN A 381 27.30 0.12 -4.63
C ASN A 381 26.40 -0.63 -3.62
N GLY A 382 25.39 0.04 -3.08
CA GLY A 382 24.51 -0.52 -2.05
C GLY A 382 25.08 -0.53 -0.63
N GLY A 383 26.29 -0.03 -0.42
CA GLY A 383 26.86 0.17 0.90
C GLY A 383 26.20 1.32 1.68
N LYS A 384 26.43 1.33 3.00
CA LYS A 384 25.93 2.39 3.91
C LYS A 384 26.43 3.79 3.50
N ASP A 385 27.69 3.92 3.08
CA ASP A 385 28.32 5.22 2.84
C ASP A 385 27.78 5.85 1.54
N CYS A 386 27.69 5.06 0.46
CA CYS A 386 27.09 5.56 -0.78
C CYS A 386 25.57 5.81 -0.64
N LEU A 387 24.87 5.10 0.25
CA LEU A 387 23.47 5.40 0.58
C LEU A 387 23.34 6.79 1.23
N ALA A 388 24.24 7.14 2.17
CA ALA A 388 24.23 8.46 2.79
C ALA A 388 24.50 9.57 1.75
N VAL A 389 25.50 9.39 0.88
CA VAL A 389 25.76 10.32 -0.25
C VAL A 389 24.53 10.46 -1.16
N LEU A 390 23.95 9.32 -1.56
CA LEU A 390 22.80 9.30 -2.45
C LEU A 390 21.65 10.11 -1.87
N HIS A 391 21.35 9.91 -0.59
CA HIS A 391 20.26 10.62 0.07
C HIS A 391 20.53 12.13 0.22
N LEU A 392 21.75 12.52 0.59
CA LEU A 392 22.14 13.94 0.67
C LEU A 392 22.00 14.63 -0.69
N PHE A 393 22.53 14.02 -1.74
CA PHE A 393 22.52 14.60 -3.07
C PHE A 393 21.10 14.68 -3.64
N TYR A 394 20.30 13.63 -3.46
CA TYR A 394 18.89 13.62 -3.81
C TYR A 394 18.12 14.73 -3.09
N ALA A 395 18.33 14.91 -1.79
CA ALA A 395 17.65 15.94 -1.00
C ALA A 395 17.93 17.36 -1.52
N ILE A 396 19.19 17.67 -1.87
CA ILE A 396 19.56 18.98 -2.44
C ILE A 396 18.91 19.21 -3.80
N LEU A 397 18.99 18.23 -4.71
CA LEU A 397 18.44 18.37 -6.06
C LEU A 397 16.92 18.62 -6.03
N HIS A 398 16.20 17.82 -5.24
CA HIS A 398 14.75 17.98 -5.12
C HIS A 398 14.34 19.30 -4.48
N GLU A 399 15.11 19.84 -3.53
CA GLU A 399 14.85 21.16 -2.97
C GLU A 399 15.01 22.27 -4.02
N GLN A 400 16.12 22.28 -4.76
CA GLN A 400 16.39 23.30 -5.76
C GLN A 400 15.32 23.33 -6.86
N GLU A 401 14.83 22.15 -7.25
CA GLU A 401 13.79 22.03 -8.26
C GLU A 401 12.43 22.52 -7.77
N LEU A 402 12.03 22.15 -6.55
CA LEU A 402 10.81 22.69 -5.93
C LEU A 402 10.85 24.22 -5.86
N ASN A 403 11.97 24.79 -5.39
CA ASN A 403 12.17 26.24 -5.34
C ASN A 403 12.18 26.89 -6.74
N SER A 404 12.62 26.18 -7.78
CA SER A 404 12.60 26.67 -9.17
C SER A 404 11.19 26.68 -9.78
N ILE A 405 10.34 25.74 -9.38
CA ILE A 405 8.95 25.63 -9.80
C ILE A 405 8.13 26.75 -9.15
N ASP A 406 8.31 26.98 -7.85
CA ASP A 406 7.65 28.06 -7.11
C ASP A 406 8.01 29.45 -7.67
N LYS A 407 9.26 29.66 -8.08
CA LYS A 407 9.67 30.92 -8.75
C LYS A 407 9.10 31.08 -10.17
N LYS A 408 8.82 29.98 -10.88
CA LYS A 408 8.20 30.01 -12.22
C LYS A 408 6.69 30.24 -12.15
N SER A 409 6.02 29.82 -11.08
CA SER A 409 4.60 30.10 -10.84
C SER A 409 4.37 31.56 -10.41
N GLU A 410 5.29 32.17 -9.66
CA GLU A 410 5.23 33.60 -9.29
C GLU A 410 5.39 34.57 -10.48
N GLY A 411 5.96 34.13 -11.60
CA GLY A 411 6.11 34.92 -12.83
C GLY A 411 4.89 34.96 -13.76
N ARG A 412 3.81 34.24 -13.44
CA ARG A 412 2.54 34.29 -14.20
C ARG A 412 1.58 35.25 -13.51
N SER A 413 1.11 36.25 -14.25
CA SER A 413 0.08 37.19 -13.78
C SER A 413 -1.15 36.42 -13.24
N PRO A 414 -1.75 36.87 -12.13
CA PRO A 414 -2.76 36.09 -11.43
C PRO A 414 -4.08 36.10 -12.21
N THR A 415 -4.43 34.97 -12.83
CA THR A 415 -5.82 34.63 -13.13
C THR A 415 -6.30 33.58 -12.13
N GLN A 416 -6.94 34.12 -11.08
CA GLN A 416 -7.79 33.57 -10.03
C GLN A 416 -7.81 32.06 -9.74
N HIS A 417 -7.27 31.77 -8.54
CA HIS A 417 -7.64 30.78 -7.52
C HIS A 417 -7.67 29.28 -7.87
N SER A 418 -6.53 28.62 -7.63
CA SER A 418 -6.47 27.23 -7.16
C SER A 418 -6.18 27.21 -5.64
N THR A 419 -6.77 26.25 -4.94
CA THR A 419 -6.67 26.03 -3.49
C THR A 419 -5.34 25.36 -3.13
N GLU A 420 -4.52 26.07 -2.36
CA GLU A 420 -3.09 25.83 -2.10
C GLU A 420 -2.72 24.61 -1.22
N GLU A 421 -3.66 23.73 -0.85
CA GLU A 421 -3.35 22.62 0.08
C GLU A 421 -3.32 21.22 -0.56
N SER A 422 -3.85 21.06 -1.78
CA SER A 422 -3.92 19.74 -2.44
C SER A 422 -2.82 19.47 -3.47
N GLU A 423 -2.18 20.52 -4.03
CA GLU A 423 -1.11 20.39 -5.02
C GLU A 423 0.30 20.33 -4.42
N LYS A 424 0.52 20.80 -3.18
CA LYS A 424 1.83 20.71 -2.49
C LYS A 424 2.29 19.28 -2.15
N ASN A 425 1.45 18.27 -2.44
CA ASN A 425 1.64 16.89 -2.00
C ASN A 425 1.85 15.86 -3.13
N ALA A 426 1.93 16.29 -4.39
CA ALA A 426 2.32 15.43 -5.51
C ALA A 426 3.73 15.81 -5.98
N LEU A 427 4.65 14.84 -6.01
CA LEU A 427 5.94 15.02 -6.66
C LEU A 427 5.70 15.43 -8.14
N PRO A 428 6.38 16.47 -8.67
CA PRO A 428 6.28 16.85 -10.07
C PRO A 428 6.56 15.65 -10.98
N GLN A 429 5.67 15.37 -11.94
CA GLN A 429 5.73 14.17 -12.79
C GLN A 429 6.94 14.11 -13.76
N HIS A 430 7.84 15.09 -13.73
CA HIS A 430 8.99 15.19 -14.64
C HIS A 430 10.21 15.84 -13.96
N LEU A 431 10.68 15.27 -12.85
CA LEU A 431 12.01 15.60 -12.33
C LEU A 431 13.06 14.79 -13.12
N PRO A 432 14.17 15.40 -13.56
CA PRO A 432 15.28 14.68 -14.18
C PRO A 432 15.82 13.64 -13.19
N LYS A 433 15.85 12.38 -13.64
CA LYS A 433 16.30 11.27 -12.81
C LYS A 433 17.77 11.47 -12.44
N LEU A 434 18.08 11.23 -11.17
CA LEU A 434 19.46 11.24 -10.70
C LEU A 434 20.26 10.12 -11.38
N GLN A 435 21.34 10.49 -12.07
CA GLN A 435 22.23 9.54 -12.71
C GLN A 435 23.07 8.79 -11.67
N ALA A 436 23.08 7.47 -11.78
CA ALA A 436 23.89 6.61 -10.93
C ALA A 436 24.63 5.56 -11.74
N VAL A 437 25.75 5.07 -11.20
CA VAL A 437 26.44 3.89 -11.71
C VAL A 437 26.54 2.85 -10.60
N TYR A 438 26.14 1.63 -10.92
CA TYR A 438 26.32 0.46 -10.07
C TYR A 438 27.27 -0.51 -10.75
N ILE A 439 28.44 -0.73 -10.14
CA ILE A 439 29.45 -1.65 -10.67
C ILE A 439 29.30 -2.98 -9.94
N THR A 440 28.95 -4.04 -10.68
CA THR A 440 28.69 -5.35 -10.11
C THR A 440 29.98 -6.14 -9.98
N GLU A 441 30.20 -6.71 -8.79
CA GLU A 441 31.28 -7.66 -8.53
C GLU A 441 30.85 -9.10 -8.81
N GLU A 442 31.79 -9.94 -9.23
CA GLU A 442 31.59 -11.39 -9.23
C GLU A 442 31.34 -11.88 -7.80
N ASN A 443 30.39 -12.80 -7.63
CA ASN A 443 29.99 -13.33 -6.33
C ASN A 443 29.47 -12.26 -5.34
N ALA A 444 28.75 -11.24 -5.81
CA ALA A 444 28.03 -10.32 -4.94
C ALA A 444 26.96 -11.04 -4.10
N PHE A 445 26.72 -10.55 -2.89
CA PHE A 445 25.63 -11.06 -2.06
C PHE A 445 24.25 -10.82 -2.73
N PRO A 446 23.37 -11.83 -2.81
CA PRO A 446 22.02 -11.64 -3.36
C PRO A 446 21.22 -10.56 -2.61
N GLN A 447 21.41 -10.46 -1.29
CA GLN A 447 20.76 -9.44 -0.46
C GLN A 447 21.23 -8.03 -0.80
N LEU A 448 22.49 -7.86 -1.21
CA LEU A 448 23.03 -6.58 -1.64
C LEU A 448 22.46 -6.20 -3.02
N ALA A 449 22.42 -7.14 -3.96
CA ALA A 449 21.82 -6.92 -5.28
C ALA A 449 20.34 -6.52 -5.17
N GLN A 450 19.55 -7.25 -4.38
CA GLN A 450 18.15 -6.91 -4.10
C GLN A 450 18.00 -5.54 -3.43
N PHE A 451 18.91 -5.19 -2.51
CA PHE A 451 18.90 -3.87 -1.87
C PHE A 451 19.16 -2.74 -2.88
N VAL A 452 20.12 -2.93 -3.78
CA VAL A 452 20.43 -1.95 -4.83
C VAL A 452 19.23 -1.74 -5.75
N GLU A 453 18.62 -2.82 -6.24
CA GLU A 453 17.43 -2.75 -7.11
C GLU A 453 16.28 -1.98 -6.43
N ARG A 454 15.98 -2.30 -5.17
CA ARG A 454 14.95 -1.58 -4.40
C ARG A 454 15.29 -0.11 -4.20
N THR A 455 16.57 0.23 -4.08
CA THR A 455 17.02 1.61 -3.91
C THR A 455 16.92 2.40 -5.21
N ILE A 456 17.29 1.78 -6.34
CA ILE A 456 17.10 2.35 -7.68
C ILE A 456 15.63 2.72 -7.89
N ASN A 457 14.71 1.81 -7.57
CA ASN A 457 13.28 2.07 -7.70
C ASN A 457 12.78 3.16 -6.73
N ARG A 458 13.25 3.14 -5.47
CA ARG A 458 12.81 4.10 -4.45
C ARG A 458 13.24 5.54 -4.73
N TYR A 459 14.43 5.74 -5.27
CA TYR A 459 14.95 7.06 -5.64
C TYR A 459 14.74 7.38 -7.12
N GLU A 460 14.04 6.51 -7.86
CA GLU A 460 13.80 6.61 -9.31
C GLU A 460 15.07 6.88 -10.12
N LEU A 461 16.18 6.23 -9.76
CA LEU A 461 17.50 6.50 -10.35
C LEU A 461 17.56 6.12 -11.84
N ASP A 462 18.26 6.95 -12.62
CA ASP A 462 18.76 6.55 -13.93
C ASP A 462 20.11 5.83 -13.75
N CYS A 463 20.02 4.54 -13.44
CA CYS A 463 21.18 3.74 -13.04
C CYS A 463 21.76 2.94 -14.21
N THR A 464 23.05 3.12 -14.47
CA THR A 464 23.83 2.28 -15.40
C THR A 464 24.50 1.16 -14.61
N VAL A 465 24.18 -0.09 -14.94
CA VAL A 465 24.74 -1.27 -14.28
C VAL A 465 25.84 -1.86 -15.15
N LEU A 466 27.07 -1.94 -14.62
CA LEU A 466 28.24 -2.38 -15.37
C LEU A 466 29.02 -3.46 -14.62
N PRO A 467 29.41 -4.57 -15.27
CA PRO A 467 30.24 -5.59 -14.63
C PRO A 467 31.74 -5.28 -14.74
N GLY A 468 32.51 -5.94 -13.88
CA GLY A 468 33.96 -5.99 -13.98
C GLY A 468 34.69 -4.95 -13.12
N PRO A 469 36.01 -4.79 -13.33
CA PRO A 469 36.83 -3.91 -12.51
C PRO A 469 36.38 -2.45 -12.59
N LEU A 470 36.49 -1.73 -11.47
CA LEU A 470 36.07 -0.33 -11.31
C LEU A 470 36.57 0.57 -12.46
N LYS A 471 37.85 0.45 -12.83
CA LYS A 471 38.46 1.24 -13.90
C LYS A 471 37.79 1.00 -15.26
N THR A 472 37.70 -0.25 -15.69
CA THR A 472 37.10 -0.64 -16.98
C THR A 472 35.61 -0.30 -17.05
N ALA A 473 34.90 -0.47 -15.94
CA ALA A 473 33.49 -0.09 -15.85
C ALA A 473 33.31 1.43 -15.98
N LEU A 474 34.15 2.25 -15.35
CA LEU A 474 34.10 3.70 -15.50
C LEU A 474 34.49 4.17 -16.91
N ASP A 475 35.43 3.51 -17.58
CA ASP A 475 35.74 3.79 -18.99
C ASP A 475 34.50 3.53 -19.87
N THR A 476 33.83 2.40 -19.64
CA THR A 476 32.59 2.04 -20.34
C THR A 476 31.47 3.04 -20.06
N LEU A 477 31.34 3.50 -18.81
CA LEU A 477 30.38 4.53 -18.42
C LEU A 477 30.59 5.81 -19.23
N LEU A 478 31.82 6.32 -19.32
CA LEU A 478 32.09 7.56 -20.06
C LEU A 478 31.93 7.40 -21.58
N GLN A 479 32.16 6.20 -22.12
CA GLN A 479 31.86 5.92 -23.53
C GLN A 479 30.35 5.95 -23.80
N GLN A 480 29.54 5.42 -22.89
CA GLN A 480 28.08 5.42 -23.00
C GLN A 480 27.46 6.78 -22.66
N ARG A 481 28.09 7.54 -21.76
CA ARG A 481 27.62 8.84 -21.24
C ARG A 481 28.76 9.87 -21.23
N PRO A 482 29.15 10.39 -22.41
CA PRO A 482 30.31 11.27 -22.55
C PRO A 482 30.13 12.66 -21.93
N ASN A 483 28.90 13.00 -21.53
CA ASN A 483 28.54 14.22 -20.81
C ASN A 483 28.95 14.20 -19.33
N ILE A 484 29.21 13.03 -18.74
CA ILE A 484 29.62 12.93 -17.34
C ILE A 484 31.01 13.56 -17.16
N LYS A 485 31.11 14.53 -16.24
CA LYS A 485 32.35 15.24 -15.90
C LYS A 485 32.73 15.08 -14.44
N ALA A 486 31.77 14.77 -13.56
CA ALA A 486 31.99 14.56 -12.15
C ALA A 486 31.31 13.27 -11.66
N VAL A 487 32.02 12.51 -10.81
CA VAL A 487 31.49 11.30 -10.18
C VAL A 487 31.59 11.44 -8.66
N ILE A 488 30.43 11.39 -8.00
CA ILE A 488 30.32 11.47 -6.55
C ILE A 488 30.53 10.08 -5.94
N MET A 489 31.42 9.99 -4.96
CA MET A 489 31.84 8.75 -4.31
C MET A 489 31.60 8.82 -2.80
N GLY A 490 31.16 7.70 -2.22
CA GLY A 490 30.96 7.54 -0.77
C GLY A 490 32.21 7.18 0.03
N SER A 491 33.39 7.62 -0.41
CA SER A 491 34.67 7.32 0.26
C SER A 491 34.87 8.18 1.51
N ARG A 492 35.43 7.58 2.56
CA ARG A 492 35.87 8.28 3.79
C ARG A 492 37.39 8.25 3.89
N SER A 493 37.99 9.20 4.59
CA SER A 493 39.45 9.28 4.81
C SER A 493 40.01 8.04 5.53
N THR A 494 39.17 7.35 6.30
CA THR A 494 39.49 6.10 6.99
C THR A 494 39.39 4.85 6.11
N ASP A 495 38.91 4.97 4.86
CA ASP A 495 38.95 3.88 3.90
C ASP A 495 40.38 3.65 3.36
N PRO A 496 40.72 2.40 2.98
CA PRO A 496 42.01 2.10 2.37
C PRO A 496 42.31 3.00 1.18
N TYR A 497 43.53 3.51 1.15
CA TYR A 497 44.05 4.40 0.10
C TYR A 497 43.38 5.78 0.02
N CYS A 498 42.54 6.17 0.98
CA CYS A 498 41.77 7.42 0.95
C CYS A 498 42.31 8.54 1.86
N GLU A 499 43.33 8.26 2.69
CA GLU A 499 43.85 9.19 3.72
C GLU A 499 44.32 10.56 3.15
N LYS A 500 44.85 10.56 1.91
CA LYS A 500 45.40 11.75 1.25
C LYS A 500 44.47 12.36 0.21
N LEU A 501 43.22 11.89 0.13
CA LEU A 501 42.27 12.43 -0.84
C LEU A 501 41.83 13.84 -0.46
N SER A 502 41.47 14.64 -1.47
CA SER A 502 40.76 15.90 -1.29
C SER A 502 39.28 15.75 -1.66
N PHE A 503 38.43 16.67 -1.18
CA PHE A 503 37.00 16.68 -1.52
C PHE A 503 36.72 16.67 -3.03
N PHE A 504 37.57 17.34 -3.80
CA PHE A 504 37.56 17.37 -5.25
C PHE A 504 38.94 16.92 -5.73
N GLN A 505 38.99 15.84 -6.49
CA GLN A 505 40.24 15.31 -7.01
C GLN A 505 40.03 14.72 -8.39
N ARG A 506 40.81 15.17 -9.38
CA ARG A 506 40.83 14.50 -10.68
C ARG A 506 41.27 13.04 -10.53
N THR A 507 40.77 12.20 -11.41
CA THR A 507 41.29 10.84 -11.55
C THR A 507 42.78 10.83 -11.88
N ASP A 508 43.45 9.74 -11.54
CA ASP A 508 44.89 9.59 -11.78
C ASP A 508 45.15 9.41 -13.29
N ASN A 509 46.39 9.66 -13.76
CA ASN A 509 46.70 9.75 -15.20
C ASN A 509 46.29 8.54 -16.04
N ASP A 510 46.27 7.34 -15.46
CA ASP A 510 45.89 6.11 -16.17
C ASP A 510 44.38 5.81 -16.12
N TRP A 511 43.58 6.63 -15.46
CA TRP A 511 42.13 6.43 -15.30
C TRP A 511 41.32 7.33 -16.25
N PRO A 512 40.07 6.94 -16.58
CA PRO A 512 39.13 7.82 -17.29
C PRO A 512 39.07 9.21 -16.64
N VAL A 513 39.09 10.27 -17.45
CA VAL A 513 39.27 11.64 -16.96
C VAL A 513 37.94 12.24 -16.49
N PHE A 514 37.79 12.38 -15.18
CA PHE A 514 36.66 13.08 -14.55
C PHE A 514 37.05 13.61 -13.16
N MET A 515 36.20 14.46 -12.59
CA MET A 515 36.35 14.94 -11.21
C MET A 515 35.75 13.93 -10.22
N ARG A 516 36.54 13.38 -9.31
CA ARG A 516 36.02 12.63 -8.15
C ARG A 516 35.60 13.62 -7.08
N VAL A 517 34.38 13.43 -6.56
CA VAL A 517 33.83 14.26 -5.47
C VAL A 517 33.58 13.36 -4.27
N HIS A 518 34.11 13.71 -3.09
CA HIS A 518 34.09 12.87 -1.88
C HIS A 518 33.40 13.60 -0.70
N PRO A 519 32.06 13.73 -0.68
CA PRO A 519 31.36 14.55 0.31
C PRO A 519 31.48 14.03 1.75
N LEU A 520 31.70 12.73 1.94
CA LEU A 520 31.77 12.11 3.27
C LEU A 520 33.20 11.96 3.78
N LEU A 521 34.20 12.61 3.15
CA LEU A 521 35.61 12.34 3.41
C LEU A 521 35.98 12.40 4.90
N ASN A 522 35.38 13.33 5.65
CA ASN A 522 35.63 13.51 7.10
C ASN A 522 34.60 12.82 8.01
N TRP A 523 33.64 12.08 7.46
CA TRP A 523 32.67 11.36 8.29
C TRP A 523 33.32 10.15 8.95
N ASP A 524 32.99 9.94 10.22
CA ASP A 524 33.32 8.71 10.93
C ASP A 524 32.21 7.65 10.78
N TYR A 525 32.48 6.44 11.29
CA TYR A 525 31.53 5.32 11.23
C TYR A 525 30.22 5.62 11.98
N ALA A 526 30.30 6.32 13.12
CA ALA A 526 29.15 6.64 13.95
C ALA A 526 28.22 7.64 13.24
N THR A 527 28.79 8.65 12.58
CA THR A 527 28.06 9.67 11.81
C THR A 527 27.26 9.04 10.67
N VAL A 528 27.86 8.10 9.92
CA VAL A 528 27.16 7.39 8.84
C VAL A 528 25.93 6.66 9.37
N TRP A 529 26.07 5.89 10.46
CA TRP A 529 24.95 5.16 11.03
C TRP A 529 23.92 6.06 11.70
N HIS A 530 24.36 7.12 12.38
CA HIS A 530 23.46 8.11 12.94
C HIS A 530 22.58 8.72 11.84
N PHE A 531 23.20 9.17 10.74
CA PHE A 531 22.50 9.74 9.60
C PHE A 531 21.44 8.78 9.02
N ILE A 532 21.84 7.54 8.71
CA ILE A 532 20.95 6.52 8.13
C ILE A 532 19.81 6.17 9.09
N ARG A 533 20.11 5.99 10.37
CA ARG A 533 19.14 5.53 11.37
C ARG A 533 18.14 6.63 11.75
N GLN A 534 18.58 7.87 11.93
CA GLN A 534 17.70 8.99 12.29
C GLN A 534 16.74 9.37 11.15
N LEU A 535 17.16 9.17 9.90
CA LEU A 535 16.31 9.41 8.73
C LEU A 535 15.49 8.16 8.31
N TYR A 536 15.59 7.06 9.06
CA TYR A 536 14.95 5.79 8.75
C TYR A 536 15.22 5.28 7.32
N LEU A 537 16.42 5.51 6.79
CA LEU A 537 16.79 5.09 5.43
C LEU A 537 16.93 3.56 5.38
N PRO A 538 16.18 2.84 4.52
CA PRO A 538 16.38 1.42 4.31
C PRO A 538 17.83 1.14 3.91
N TYR A 539 18.47 0.20 4.58
CA TYR A 539 19.84 -0.22 4.33
C TYR A 539 19.91 -1.74 4.12
N CYS A 540 21.00 -2.23 3.53
CA CYS A 540 21.18 -3.65 3.25
C CYS A 540 21.09 -4.50 4.54
N THR A 541 20.23 -5.51 4.57
CA THR A 541 19.96 -6.33 5.76
C THR A 541 21.15 -7.17 6.23
N LEU A 542 22.21 -7.28 5.42
CA LEU A 542 23.48 -7.87 5.88
C LEU A 542 24.06 -7.09 7.06
N TYR A 543 23.86 -5.77 7.12
CA TYR A 543 24.31 -4.98 8.27
C TYR A 543 23.61 -5.41 9.57
N ASP A 544 22.34 -5.84 9.53
CA ASP A 544 21.66 -6.37 10.72
C ASP A 544 22.20 -7.73 11.15
N ARG A 545 22.89 -8.44 10.24
CA ARG A 545 23.54 -9.72 10.49
C ARG A 545 25.00 -9.57 10.91
N GLY A 546 25.45 -8.37 11.28
CA GLY A 546 26.79 -8.12 11.81
C GLY A 546 27.89 -7.95 10.76
N TYR A 547 27.55 -7.85 9.47
CA TYR A 547 28.49 -7.37 8.47
C TYR A 547 28.69 -5.87 8.65
N THR A 548 29.92 -5.37 8.58
CA THR A 548 30.23 -3.93 8.84
C THR A 548 30.88 -3.24 7.65
N SER A 549 31.49 -4.03 6.77
CA SER A 549 32.00 -3.62 5.45
C SER A 549 31.56 -4.67 4.42
N LEU A 550 30.95 -4.25 3.31
CA LEU A 550 30.41 -5.15 2.28
C LEU A 550 31.24 -5.07 0.99
N GLY A 551 31.68 -6.22 0.49
CA GLY A 551 32.15 -6.41 -0.89
C GLY A 551 31.68 -7.77 -1.36
N ASN A 552 32.48 -8.53 -2.11
CA ASN A 552 32.06 -9.84 -2.56
C ASN A 552 31.89 -10.87 -1.42
N ALA A 553 31.05 -11.87 -1.68
CA ALA A 553 30.71 -12.91 -0.71
C ALA A 553 31.88 -13.86 -0.40
N SER A 554 32.90 -13.91 -1.27
CA SER A 554 34.09 -14.74 -1.04
C SER A 554 35.09 -14.13 -0.06
N ASN A 555 35.11 -12.81 0.13
CA ASN A 555 36.09 -12.12 0.98
C ASN A 555 35.49 -11.34 2.15
N THR A 556 34.20 -11.56 2.41
CA THR A 556 33.45 -10.80 3.40
C THR A 556 32.75 -11.75 4.36
N VAL A 557 33.07 -11.64 5.64
CA VAL A 557 32.47 -12.37 6.75
C VAL A 557 31.87 -11.40 7.78
N GLN A 558 31.06 -11.93 8.70
CA GLN A 558 30.51 -11.16 9.80
C GLN A 558 31.64 -10.64 10.71
N ASN A 559 31.47 -9.45 11.28
CA ASN A 559 32.50 -8.83 12.10
C ASN A 559 32.62 -9.55 13.46
N PRO A 560 33.80 -10.09 13.81
CA PRO A 560 34.00 -10.77 15.10
C PRO A 560 33.68 -9.90 16.32
N ALA A 561 33.87 -8.58 16.24
CA ALA A 561 33.58 -7.65 17.34
C ALA A 561 32.08 -7.53 17.65
N LEU A 562 31.21 -8.00 16.75
CA LEU A 562 29.76 -7.99 16.92
C LEU A 562 29.19 -9.35 17.35
N GLN A 563 30.03 -10.38 17.47
CA GLN A 563 29.60 -11.71 17.86
C GLN A 563 29.01 -11.71 19.29
N THR A 564 27.95 -12.47 19.48
CA THR A 564 27.27 -12.75 20.74
C THR A 564 26.72 -14.18 20.72
N THR A 565 26.06 -14.62 21.78
CA THR A 565 25.41 -15.94 21.86
C THR A 565 23.90 -15.78 22.01
N ASP A 566 23.13 -16.60 21.30
CA ASP A 566 21.69 -16.70 21.53
C ASP A 566 21.36 -17.49 22.81
N ARG A 567 20.05 -17.68 23.07
CA ARG A 567 19.56 -18.43 24.24
C ARG A 567 19.95 -19.91 24.22
N LEU A 568 20.35 -20.45 23.07
CA LEU A 568 20.79 -21.84 22.87
C LEU A 568 22.32 -21.96 22.86
N GLY A 569 23.04 -20.86 23.13
CA GLY A 569 24.50 -20.81 23.11
C GLY A 569 25.11 -20.80 21.71
N GLN A 570 24.31 -20.62 20.66
CA GLN A 570 24.82 -20.55 19.28
C GLN A 570 25.34 -19.15 18.96
N PRO A 571 26.40 -19.04 18.15
CA PRO A 571 26.96 -17.74 17.77
C PRO A 571 25.95 -16.96 16.92
N THR A 572 25.65 -15.74 17.36
CA THR A 572 24.85 -14.76 16.63
C THR A 572 25.61 -13.43 16.58
N TYR A 573 25.09 -12.45 15.85
CA TYR A 573 25.79 -11.18 15.68
C TYR A 573 24.83 -10.01 15.91
N ARG A 574 25.35 -8.98 16.57
CA ARG A 574 24.65 -7.69 16.71
C ARG A 574 24.71 -6.91 15.39
N PRO A 575 23.74 -6.03 15.12
CA PRO A 575 23.76 -5.16 13.95
C PRO A 575 25.00 -4.27 13.86
N ALA A 576 25.38 -3.91 12.64
CA ALA A 576 26.57 -3.14 12.30
C ALA A 576 26.65 -1.79 13.03
N TYR A 577 25.51 -1.11 13.21
CA TYR A 577 25.44 0.17 13.90
C TYR A 577 25.75 0.07 15.39
N MET A 578 25.88 -1.14 15.96
CA MET A 578 26.28 -1.36 17.35
C MET A 578 27.81 -1.53 17.54
N LEU A 579 28.60 -1.45 16.45
CA LEU A 579 30.06 -1.54 16.53
C LEU A 579 30.61 -0.34 17.30
N GLN A 580 31.32 -0.61 18.40
CA GLN A 580 31.83 0.41 19.32
C GLN A 580 33.13 1.07 18.83
N GLU A 581 34.00 0.29 18.21
CA GLU A 581 35.35 0.70 17.81
C GLU A 581 35.43 0.80 16.27
N PRO A 582 35.39 2.01 15.68
CA PRO A 582 35.37 2.19 14.23
C PRO A 582 36.54 1.54 13.50
N LYS A 583 37.73 1.47 14.13
CA LYS A 583 38.92 0.81 13.59
C LYS A 583 38.70 -0.67 13.23
N HIS A 584 37.68 -1.31 13.82
CA HIS A 584 37.34 -2.71 13.57
C HIS A 584 36.35 -2.91 12.42
N GLU A 585 35.89 -1.84 11.76
CA GLU A 585 34.92 -1.91 10.67
C GLU A 585 35.30 -2.92 9.56
N ARG A 586 36.59 -3.08 9.28
CA ARG A 586 37.08 -3.97 8.22
C ARG A 586 37.59 -5.32 8.72
N ASN A 587 37.44 -5.65 10.01
CA ASN A 587 37.87 -6.94 10.57
C ASN A 587 37.13 -8.16 9.97
N GLY A 588 35.98 -7.94 9.33
CA GLY A 588 35.25 -8.97 8.57
C GLY A 588 35.68 -9.11 7.11
N ARG A 589 36.81 -8.51 6.71
CA ARG A 589 37.37 -8.64 5.36
C ARG A 589 38.60 -9.53 5.39
N THR A 590 38.71 -10.44 4.42
CA THR A 590 39.89 -11.30 4.22
C THR A 590 40.71 -10.83 3.03
#